data_AF-A0A520AGF3-F1
#
_entry.id   AF-A0A520AGF3-F1
#
_cell.length_a   1.000
_cell.length_b   1.000
_cell.length_c   1.000
_cell.angle_alpha   90.00
_cell.angle_beta   90.00
_cell.angle_gamma   90.00
#
_symmetry.space_group_name_H-M   'P 1'
#
loop_
_entity.id
_entity.type
_entity.pdbx_description
1 polymer ?
#
loop_
_entity_poly.entity_id
_entity_poly.type
_entity_poly.pdbx_seq_one_letter_code
_entity_poly.pdbx_strand_id
1 'polypeptide(L)'
;MVYTSIIVIVLILLIITFARGYFKNLQTKKRLLEEDKAKRTAYFNALLPQIKEAIDTFKNYSELKIGYFSKYKLKQWKTKYGNLKESISHHDYTDINLSEDILLSLNSFLEIFSKCESLRNSYNKRFVKSELELYNVFFGNIENRSLDIQQRTCIVTDDDNNLVIAGAGSGKTTTIVGKVNYLLDRYKVEPEKILLISFTNKSVEALKNRINVPTITARTFHKLGLEIISQAEKKKPSIFSDEQYKPLIHKIFGELIKDSIYLEKINLFLIDFLKPIKYEEDFENKGEYIQYLKDKNFRTYQQQTEQHEIVKSMEECKIANFLFFNRVNYKYEKSYEHDLANMQYRQYKPDFTISQNESVIYLEHFAVSRDNQVPHFFANENESYEEARKRYLDKMKWARQIHESYDTTLIESYSYEMREGILFENLQNNLAQNGILLNPMSEEEKWNVIRRTASEEIKSLLDLIMT
;
A
#
# COMPACT_ATOMS: atom_id res chain seq x y z
N MET A 1 -28.50 93.96 -46.79
CA MET A 1 -29.00 93.93 -45.39
C MET A 1 -30.04 92.85 -45.11
N VAL A 2 -30.87 92.42 -46.07
CA VAL A 2 -31.93 91.41 -45.83
C VAL A 2 -31.40 89.96 -45.69
N TYR A 3 -30.38 89.58 -46.47
CA TYR A 3 -29.80 88.21 -46.43
C TYR A 3 -29.10 87.86 -45.11
N THR A 4 -28.42 88.83 -44.47
CA THR A 4 -27.75 88.63 -43.17
C THR A 4 -28.75 88.41 -42.04
N SER A 5 -29.90 89.10 -42.05
CA SER A 5 -30.95 88.91 -41.04
C SER A 5 -31.63 87.54 -41.10
N ILE A 6 -31.83 86.99 -42.31
CA ILE A 6 -32.43 85.65 -42.50
C ILE A 6 -31.47 84.56 -41.99
N ILE A 7 -30.17 84.66 -42.30
CA ILE A 7 -29.15 83.71 -41.83
C ILE A 7 -29.08 83.70 -40.30
N VAL A 8 -29.13 84.87 -39.65
CA VAL A 8 -29.14 84.98 -38.18
C VAL A 8 -30.38 84.32 -37.57
N ILE A 9 -31.56 84.51 -38.16
CA ILE A 9 -32.81 83.87 -37.70
C ILE A 9 -32.73 82.34 -37.84
N VAL A 10 -32.22 81.83 -38.96
CA VAL A 10 -32.04 80.38 -39.18
C VAL A 10 -31.03 79.80 -38.18
N LEU A 11 -29.94 80.51 -37.89
CA LEU A 11 -28.95 80.10 -36.89
C LEU A 11 -29.54 80.07 -35.48
N ILE A 12 -30.32 81.08 -35.10
CA ILE A 12 -31.03 81.13 -33.82
C ILE A 12 -32.02 79.96 -33.70
N LEU A 13 -32.80 79.69 -34.75
CA LEU A 13 -33.73 78.56 -34.78
C LEU A 13 -32.98 77.23 -34.65
N LEU A 14 -31.84 77.04 -35.35
CA LEU A 14 -31.00 75.85 -35.21
C LEU A 14 -30.46 75.69 -33.79
N ILE A 15 -29.96 76.76 -33.16
CA ILE A 15 -29.49 76.74 -31.76
C ILE A 15 -30.62 76.38 -30.80
N ILE A 16 -31.81 76.95 -30.97
CA ILE A 16 -32.98 76.64 -30.12
C ILE A 16 -33.39 75.17 -30.31
N THR A 17 -33.36 74.66 -31.54
CA THR A 17 -33.73 73.26 -31.85
C THR A 17 -32.70 72.30 -31.25
N PHE A 18 -31.41 72.62 -31.35
CA PHE A 18 -30.32 71.86 -30.73
C PHE A 18 -30.42 71.89 -29.19
N ALA A 19 -30.65 73.06 -28.60
CA ALA A 19 -30.83 73.22 -27.15
C ALA A 19 -32.04 72.43 -26.64
N ARG A 20 -33.19 72.47 -27.35
CA ARG A 20 -34.36 71.64 -27.03
C ARG A 20 -34.05 70.14 -27.11
N GLY A 21 -33.34 69.70 -28.15
CA GLY A 21 -32.87 68.32 -28.29
C GLY A 21 -31.96 67.89 -27.14
N TYR A 22 -31.01 68.75 -26.76
CA TYR A 22 -30.08 68.53 -25.64
C TYR A 22 -30.81 68.45 -24.29
N PHE A 23 -31.71 69.39 -23.98
CA PHE A 23 -32.52 69.37 -22.76
C PHE A 23 -33.44 68.15 -22.67
N LYS A 24 -34.07 67.74 -23.78
CA LYS A 24 -34.89 66.53 -23.83
C LYS A 24 -34.04 65.26 -23.57
N ASN A 25 -32.83 65.21 -24.12
CA ASN A 25 -31.89 64.11 -23.87
C ASN A 25 -31.44 64.07 -22.39
N LEU A 26 -31.12 65.22 -21.79
CA LEU A 26 -30.80 65.33 -20.37
C LEU A 26 -31.96 64.87 -19.46
N GLN A 27 -33.20 65.29 -19.74
CA GLN A 27 -34.38 64.84 -19.01
C GLN A 27 -34.60 63.32 -19.15
N THR A 28 -34.38 62.78 -20.36
CA THR A 28 -34.49 61.34 -20.61
C THR A 28 -33.45 60.56 -19.81
N LYS A 29 -32.18 61.01 -19.79
CA LYS A 29 -31.11 60.40 -18.98
C LYS A 29 -31.43 60.46 -17.48
N LYS A 30 -31.93 61.59 -16.97
CA LYS A 30 -32.31 61.74 -15.56
C LYS A 30 -33.45 60.79 -15.19
N ARG A 31 -34.47 60.68 -16.03
CA ARG A 31 -35.59 59.76 -15.82
C ARG A 31 -35.14 58.30 -15.82
N LEU A 32 -34.31 57.90 -16.79
CA LEU A 32 -33.75 56.55 -16.84
C LEU A 32 -32.93 56.22 -15.58
N LEU A 33 -32.16 57.18 -15.07
CA LEU A 33 -31.40 57.04 -13.83
C LEU A 33 -32.32 56.88 -12.60
N GLU A 34 -33.39 57.68 -12.49
CA GLU A 34 -34.36 57.56 -11.40
C GLU A 34 -35.15 56.24 -11.46
N GLU A 35 -35.55 55.79 -12.65
CA GLU A 35 -36.19 54.48 -12.85
C GLU A 35 -35.26 53.32 -12.47
N ASP A 36 -33.98 53.41 -12.83
CA ASP A 36 -32.95 52.43 -12.48
C ASP A 36 -32.69 52.37 -10.96
N LYS A 37 -32.57 53.53 -10.30
CA LYS A 37 -32.48 53.62 -8.83
C LYS A 37 -33.70 53.01 -8.14
N ALA A 38 -34.92 53.32 -8.61
CA ALA A 38 -36.15 52.77 -8.05
C ALA A 38 -36.22 51.23 -8.19
N LYS A 39 -35.78 50.69 -9.34
CA LYS A 39 -35.69 49.24 -9.57
C LYS A 39 -34.70 48.58 -8.61
N ARG A 40 -33.51 49.16 -8.42
CA ARG A 40 -32.52 48.66 -7.44
C ARG A 40 -33.05 48.72 -6.01
N THR A 41 -33.71 49.81 -5.60
CA THR A 41 -34.36 49.92 -4.29
C THR A 41 -35.42 48.83 -4.09
N ALA A 42 -36.29 48.61 -5.08
CA ALA A 42 -37.31 47.55 -5.03
C ALA A 42 -36.67 46.15 -4.94
N TYR A 43 -35.58 45.92 -5.65
CA TYR A 43 -34.81 44.68 -5.58
C TYR A 43 -34.29 44.39 -4.16
N PHE A 44 -33.63 45.36 -3.51
CA PHE A 44 -33.16 45.17 -2.13
C PHE A 44 -34.28 45.03 -1.11
N ASN A 45 -35.40 45.76 -1.28
CA ASN A 45 -36.61 45.57 -0.48
C ASN A 45 -37.12 44.13 -0.57
N ALA A 46 -37.11 43.53 -1.78
CA ALA A 46 -37.57 42.16 -1.99
C ALA A 46 -36.62 41.10 -1.37
N LEU A 47 -35.33 41.42 -1.19
CA LEU A 47 -34.36 40.54 -0.54
C LEU A 47 -34.43 40.59 1.00
N LEU A 48 -34.97 41.66 1.58
CA LEU A 48 -34.98 41.89 3.03
C LEU A 48 -35.51 40.70 3.86
N PRO A 49 -36.63 40.05 3.49
CA PRO A 49 -37.13 38.89 4.26
C PRO A 49 -36.13 37.74 4.31
N GLN A 50 -35.45 37.44 3.20
CA GLN A 50 -34.45 36.36 3.13
C GLN A 50 -33.19 36.72 3.92
N ILE A 51 -32.79 38.01 3.92
CA ILE A 51 -31.67 38.51 4.71
C ILE A 51 -31.96 38.33 6.21
N LYS A 52 -33.16 38.72 6.66
CA LYS A 52 -33.59 38.57 8.05
C LYS A 52 -33.65 37.09 8.44
N GLU A 53 -34.24 36.24 7.60
CA GLU A 53 -34.25 34.78 7.81
C GLU A 53 -32.83 34.21 7.95
N ALA A 54 -31.89 34.65 7.11
CA ALA A 54 -30.50 34.20 7.18
C ALA A 54 -29.82 34.58 8.50
N ILE A 55 -30.00 35.83 8.94
CA ILE A 55 -29.47 36.33 10.21
C ILE A 55 -30.08 35.54 11.38
N ASP A 56 -31.40 35.38 11.40
CA ASP A 56 -32.11 34.71 12.49
C ASP A 56 -31.76 33.22 12.55
N THR A 57 -31.61 32.55 11.40
CA THR A 57 -31.13 31.16 11.34
C THR A 57 -29.75 31.03 11.98
N PHE A 58 -28.82 31.94 11.66
CA PHE A 58 -27.46 31.92 12.21
C PHE A 58 -27.46 32.18 13.73
N LYS A 59 -28.27 33.15 14.18
CA LYS A 59 -28.45 33.46 15.60
C LYS A 59 -29.00 32.28 16.37
N ASN A 60 -30.03 31.61 15.85
CA ASN A 60 -30.63 30.43 16.46
C ASN A 60 -29.59 29.31 16.64
N TYR A 61 -28.73 29.05 15.64
CA TYR A 61 -27.62 28.09 15.80
C TYR A 61 -26.59 28.49 16.86
N SER A 62 -26.55 29.77 17.23
CA SER A 62 -25.67 30.35 18.24
C SER A 62 -26.37 30.57 19.60
N GLU A 63 -27.47 29.85 19.86
CA GLU A 63 -28.16 29.86 21.15
C GLU A 63 -27.77 28.65 22.01
N LEU A 64 -27.43 28.88 23.28
CA LEU A 64 -26.96 27.82 24.20
C LEU A 64 -27.93 26.63 24.33
N LYS A 65 -29.25 26.90 24.31
CA LYS A 65 -30.28 25.85 24.37
C LYS A 65 -30.23 24.89 23.17
N ILE A 66 -29.80 25.38 22.00
CA ILE A 66 -29.67 24.58 20.77
C ILE A 66 -28.43 23.68 20.83
N GLY A 67 -27.39 24.09 21.54
CA GLY A 67 -26.19 23.28 21.77
C GLY A 67 -25.02 23.65 20.87
N TYR A 68 -24.13 22.67 20.61
CA TYR A 68 -22.93 22.89 19.82
C TYR A 68 -23.25 23.29 18.36
N PHE A 69 -22.54 24.30 17.84
CA PHE A 69 -22.69 24.74 16.46
C PHE A 69 -21.66 24.01 15.57
N SER A 70 -22.05 22.84 15.04
CA SER A 70 -21.17 22.00 14.20
C SER A 70 -20.81 22.63 12.85
N LYS A 71 -19.76 22.13 12.21
CA LYS A 71 -19.37 22.55 10.85
C LYS A 71 -20.45 22.24 9.82
N TYR A 72 -21.19 21.15 9.95
CA TYR A 72 -22.29 20.78 9.06
C TYR A 72 -23.40 21.83 9.07
N LYS A 73 -23.84 22.28 10.25
CA LYS A 73 -24.84 23.36 10.37
C LYS A 73 -24.35 24.64 9.69
N LEU A 74 -23.08 25.01 9.88
CA LEU A 74 -22.49 26.18 9.22
C LEU A 74 -22.43 26.00 7.69
N LYS A 75 -22.05 24.81 7.22
CA LYS A 75 -22.02 24.47 5.80
C LYS A 75 -23.42 24.57 5.18
N GLN A 76 -24.45 24.00 5.83
CA GLN A 76 -25.83 24.11 5.38
C GLN A 76 -26.28 25.57 5.28
N TRP A 77 -25.96 26.39 6.29
CA TRP A 77 -26.26 27.82 6.27
C TRP A 77 -25.58 28.55 5.10
N LYS A 78 -24.27 28.31 4.90
CA LYS A 78 -23.52 28.88 3.78
C LYS A 78 -24.08 28.47 2.42
N THR A 79 -24.40 27.19 2.25
CA THR A 79 -24.99 26.69 0.99
C THR A 79 -26.36 27.31 0.74
N LYS A 80 -27.22 27.41 1.77
CA LYS A 80 -28.56 27.99 1.65
C LYS A 80 -28.53 29.46 1.28
N TYR A 81 -27.63 30.26 1.87
CA TYR A 81 -27.61 31.73 1.72
C TYR A 81 -26.44 32.26 0.87
N GLY A 82 -25.66 31.39 0.23
CA GLY A 82 -24.54 31.79 -0.62
C GLY A 82 -24.97 32.62 -1.82
N ASN A 83 -26.01 32.18 -2.53
CA ASN A 83 -26.59 32.92 -3.66
C ASN A 83 -27.15 34.29 -3.24
N LEU A 84 -27.67 34.41 -2.01
CA LEU A 84 -28.15 35.67 -1.46
C LEU A 84 -26.98 36.65 -1.26
N LYS A 85 -25.85 36.19 -0.72
CA LYS A 85 -24.63 37.00 -0.59
C LYS A 85 -24.12 37.46 -1.95
N GLU A 86 -24.13 36.60 -2.96
CA GLU A 86 -23.74 36.97 -4.32
C GLU A 86 -24.70 38.02 -4.90
N SER A 87 -26.00 37.80 -4.78
CA SER A 87 -27.06 38.70 -5.25
C SER A 87 -26.92 40.13 -4.70
N ILE A 88 -26.48 40.26 -3.45
CA ILE A 88 -26.17 41.54 -2.79
C ILE A 88 -24.85 42.12 -3.30
N SER A 89 -23.81 41.29 -3.48
CA SER A 89 -22.47 41.76 -3.86
C SER A 89 -22.39 42.27 -5.31
N HIS A 90 -23.29 41.83 -6.20
CA HIS A 90 -23.30 42.22 -7.62
C HIS A 90 -23.99 43.56 -7.90
N HIS A 91 -24.67 44.15 -6.92
CA HIS A 91 -25.40 45.40 -7.08
C HIS A 91 -24.82 46.45 -6.14
N ASP A 92 -24.35 47.56 -6.71
CA ASP A 92 -23.99 48.72 -5.90
C ASP A 92 -25.27 49.34 -5.33
N TYR A 93 -25.30 49.49 -4.01
CA TYR A 93 -26.39 50.10 -3.27
C TYR A 93 -25.98 51.41 -2.58
N THR A 94 -24.77 51.91 -2.84
CA THR A 94 -24.25 53.15 -2.23
C THR A 94 -24.88 54.41 -2.82
N ASP A 95 -25.42 54.34 -4.04
CA ASP A 95 -25.99 55.47 -4.76
C ASP A 95 -27.53 55.54 -4.72
N ILE A 96 -28.18 54.61 -4.00
CA ILE A 96 -29.63 54.51 -3.80
C ILE A 96 -30.02 54.79 -2.35
N ASN A 97 -31.19 55.39 -2.15
CA ASN A 97 -31.69 55.74 -0.83
C ASN A 97 -32.48 54.56 -0.21
N LEU A 98 -31.78 53.61 0.41
CA LEU A 98 -32.38 52.50 1.16
C LEU A 98 -32.79 52.95 2.58
N SER A 99 -33.80 52.29 3.15
CA SER A 99 -34.17 52.53 4.55
C SER A 99 -33.07 52.03 5.49
N GLU A 100 -33.00 52.63 6.68
CA GLU A 100 -32.00 52.29 7.70
C GLU A 100 -32.07 50.79 8.10
N ASP A 101 -33.28 50.24 8.25
CA ASP A 101 -33.52 48.82 8.57
C ASP A 101 -32.88 47.88 7.53
N ILE A 102 -32.93 48.24 6.25
CA ILE A 102 -32.36 47.45 5.16
C ILE A 102 -30.83 47.54 5.19
N LEU A 103 -30.29 48.73 5.34
CA LEU A 103 -28.84 48.94 5.41
C LEU A 103 -28.23 48.18 6.60
N LEU A 104 -28.87 48.24 7.77
CA LEU A 104 -28.46 47.49 8.96
C LEU A 104 -28.53 45.97 8.73
N SER A 105 -29.62 45.48 8.14
CA SER A 105 -29.79 44.05 7.84
C SER A 105 -28.75 43.56 6.82
N LEU A 106 -28.49 44.33 5.76
CA LEU A 106 -27.48 44.02 4.75
C LEU A 106 -26.08 43.94 5.36
N ASN A 107 -25.68 44.97 6.10
CA ASN A 107 -24.37 45.03 6.74
C ASN A 107 -24.21 43.90 7.75
N SER A 108 -25.22 43.63 8.58
CA SER A 108 -25.21 42.54 9.54
C SER A 108 -25.07 41.18 8.85
N PHE A 109 -25.83 40.93 7.80
CA PHE A 109 -25.73 39.67 7.05
C PHE A 109 -24.37 39.50 6.38
N LEU A 110 -23.83 40.53 5.72
CA LEU A 110 -22.52 40.48 5.07
C LEU A 110 -21.39 40.28 6.09
N GLU A 111 -21.50 40.93 7.26
CA GLU A 111 -20.56 40.72 8.36
C GLU A 111 -20.65 39.28 8.90
N ILE A 112 -21.85 38.77 9.16
CA ILE A 112 -22.03 37.38 9.60
C ILE A 112 -21.47 36.43 8.54
N PHE A 113 -21.79 36.63 7.27
CA PHE A 113 -21.33 35.75 6.20
C PHE A 113 -19.81 35.74 6.07
N SER A 114 -19.16 36.91 6.15
CA SER A 114 -17.70 37.03 6.09
C SER A 114 -16.99 36.49 7.34
N LYS A 115 -17.56 36.66 8.53
CA LYS A 115 -16.97 36.26 9.83
C LYS A 115 -17.58 34.98 10.42
N CYS A 116 -18.42 34.26 9.69
CA CYS A 116 -19.22 33.15 10.23
C CYS A 116 -18.37 32.06 10.93
N GLU A 117 -17.18 31.75 10.41
CA GLU A 117 -16.25 30.79 11.02
C GLU A 117 -15.75 31.27 12.39
N SER A 118 -15.31 32.54 12.48
CA SER A 118 -14.79 33.09 13.73
C SER A 118 -15.90 33.31 14.76
N LEU A 119 -17.08 33.71 14.31
CA LEU A 119 -18.29 33.80 15.12
C LEU A 119 -18.69 32.43 15.69
N ARG A 120 -18.73 31.38 14.85
CA ARG A 120 -19.00 29.99 15.28
C ARG A 120 -17.97 29.53 16.31
N ASN A 121 -16.68 29.71 16.05
CA ASN A 121 -15.62 29.30 16.95
C ASN A 121 -15.70 30.03 18.31
N SER A 122 -16.02 31.32 18.29
CA SER A 122 -16.19 32.12 19.52
C SER A 122 -17.43 31.67 20.30
N TYR A 123 -18.53 31.39 19.61
CA TYR A 123 -19.72 30.80 20.21
C TYR A 123 -19.41 29.44 20.85
N ASN A 124 -18.80 28.50 20.12
CA ASN A 124 -18.52 27.16 20.62
C ASN A 124 -17.59 27.17 21.85
N LYS A 125 -16.61 28.08 21.91
CA LYS A 125 -15.78 28.27 23.12
C LYS A 125 -16.61 28.66 24.34
N ARG A 126 -17.57 29.59 24.17
CA ARG A 126 -18.49 30.00 25.24
C ARG A 126 -19.44 28.85 25.61
N PHE A 127 -20.01 28.19 24.61
CA PHE A 127 -20.89 27.03 24.80
C PHE A 127 -20.20 25.95 25.62
N VAL A 128 -18.99 25.52 25.23
CA VAL A 128 -18.23 24.51 25.98
C VAL A 128 -18.04 24.93 27.43
N LYS A 129 -17.62 26.17 27.70
CA LYS A 129 -17.45 26.65 29.08
C LYS A 129 -18.76 26.56 29.87
N SER A 130 -19.86 27.08 29.34
CA SER A 130 -21.16 27.07 30.01
C SER A 130 -21.71 25.65 30.20
N GLU A 131 -21.51 24.77 29.22
CA GLU A 131 -22.00 23.40 29.25
C GLU A 131 -21.24 22.57 30.32
N LEU A 132 -19.93 22.79 30.46
CA LEU A 132 -19.12 22.15 31.50
C LEU A 132 -19.54 22.55 32.92
N GLU A 133 -19.94 23.81 33.11
CA GLU A 133 -20.48 24.31 34.38
C GLU A 133 -21.86 23.70 34.66
N LEU A 134 -22.76 23.70 33.66
CA LEU A 134 -24.11 23.15 33.76
C LEU A 134 -24.11 21.65 34.08
N TYR A 135 -23.24 20.87 33.42
CA TYR A 135 -23.13 19.42 33.57
C TYR A 135 -22.06 19.00 34.59
N ASN A 136 -21.61 19.89 35.48
CA ASN A 136 -20.53 19.60 36.42
C ASN A 136 -20.82 18.37 37.31
N VAL A 137 -22.07 18.22 37.80
CA VAL A 137 -22.49 17.08 38.62
C VAL A 137 -22.48 15.79 37.81
N PHE A 138 -23.01 15.82 36.58
CA PHE A 138 -23.00 14.68 35.65
C PHE A 138 -21.57 14.20 35.40
N PHE A 139 -20.64 15.11 35.12
CA PHE A 139 -19.24 14.77 34.88
C PHE A 139 -18.45 14.39 36.13
N GLY A 140 -18.94 14.76 37.32
CA GLY A 140 -18.38 14.34 38.60
C GLY A 140 -18.65 12.88 38.91
N ASN A 141 -19.60 12.23 38.23
CA ASN A 141 -19.97 10.86 38.49
C ASN A 141 -20.39 10.10 37.20
N ILE A 142 -19.39 9.76 36.38
CA ILE A 142 -19.55 8.78 35.30
C ILE A 142 -18.95 7.46 35.78
N GLU A 143 -19.80 6.47 36.07
CA GLU A 143 -19.39 5.16 36.60
C GLU A 143 -18.56 5.26 37.90
N ASN A 144 -19.01 6.11 38.84
CA ASN A 144 -18.30 6.40 40.09
C ASN A 144 -16.91 7.03 39.90
N ARG A 145 -16.71 7.73 38.77
CA ARG A 145 -15.47 8.45 38.46
C ARG A 145 -15.77 9.89 38.07
N SER A 146 -14.94 10.81 38.55
CA SER A 146 -14.92 12.18 38.09
C SER A 146 -14.04 12.30 36.86
N LEU A 147 -14.56 12.89 35.79
CA LEU A 147 -13.81 13.09 34.55
C LEU A 147 -12.92 14.34 34.63
N ASP A 148 -11.76 14.29 34.01
CA ASP A 148 -10.90 15.47 33.87
C ASP A 148 -11.44 16.47 32.82
N ILE A 149 -10.87 17.67 32.78
CA ILE A 149 -11.33 18.73 31.89
C ILE A 149 -11.23 18.36 30.40
N GLN A 150 -10.24 17.56 29.99
CA GLN A 150 -10.06 17.15 28.59
C GLN A 150 -11.13 16.14 28.19
N GLN A 151 -11.41 15.16 29.04
CA GLN A 151 -12.47 14.19 28.85
C GLN A 151 -13.84 14.85 28.79
N ARG A 152 -14.13 15.80 29.70
CA ARG A 152 -15.40 16.55 29.69
C ARG A 152 -15.53 17.40 28.43
N THR A 153 -14.47 18.11 28.04
CA THR A 153 -14.43 18.94 26.82
C THR A 153 -14.68 18.09 25.57
N CYS A 154 -14.09 16.90 25.50
CA CYS A 154 -14.34 15.93 24.44
C CYS A 154 -15.81 15.50 24.39
N ILE A 155 -16.48 15.33 25.54
CA ILE A 155 -17.87 14.89 25.60
C ILE A 155 -18.82 15.98 25.10
N VAL A 156 -18.64 17.24 25.54
CA VAL A 156 -19.50 18.37 25.14
C VAL A 156 -19.22 18.88 23.72
N THR A 157 -18.05 18.59 23.17
CA THR A 157 -17.73 18.88 21.77
C THR A 157 -18.51 17.93 20.87
N ASP A 158 -19.31 18.50 19.97
CA ASP A 158 -20.19 17.76 19.07
C ASP A 158 -20.08 18.28 17.64
N ASP A 159 -18.84 18.40 17.16
CA ASP A 159 -18.58 18.65 15.74
C ASP A 159 -18.78 17.34 14.94
N ASP A 160 -18.90 17.43 13.61
CA ASP A 160 -19.30 16.28 12.80
C ASP A 160 -18.27 15.14 12.83
N ASN A 161 -16.99 15.50 12.93
CA ASN A 161 -15.86 14.58 13.05
C ASN A 161 -14.96 15.02 14.21
N ASN A 162 -14.79 14.16 15.21
CA ASN A 162 -13.97 14.44 16.39
C ASN A 162 -12.89 13.37 16.54
N LEU A 163 -11.61 13.77 16.48
CA LEU A 163 -10.48 12.90 16.76
C LEU A 163 -10.01 13.09 18.21
N VAL A 164 -10.02 12.01 18.98
CA VAL A 164 -9.59 12.01 20.38
C VAL A 164 -8.34 11.16 20.51
N ILE A 165 -7.19 11.82 20.73
CA ILE A 165 -5.89 11.14 20.91
C ILE A 165 -5.71 10.86 22.40
N ALA A 166 -5.53 9.59 22.75
CA ALA A 166 -5.58 9.16 24.14
C ALA A 166 -4.62 8.00 24.44
N GLY A 167 -3.71 8.23 25.38
CA GLY A 167 -2.71 7.25 25.84
C GLY A 167 -3.32 6.04 26.55
N ALA A 168 -2.48 5.04 26.86
CA ALA A 168 -2.89 3.93 27.71
C ALA A 168 -3.35 4.45 29.09
N GLY A 169 -4.38 3.85 29.68
CA GLY A 169 -4.88 4.23 31.01
C GLY A 169 -5.64 5.58 31.10
N SER A 170 -5.71 6.39 30.04
CA SER A 170 -6.30 7.74 30.09
C SER A 170 -7.84 7.80 30.17
N GLY A 171 -8.51 6.68 30.49
CA GLY A 171 -9.97 6.63 30.63
C GLY A 171 -10.78 6.62 29.33
N LYS A 172 -10.18 6.31 28.17
CA LYS A 172 -10.84 6.25 26.84
C LYS A 172 -12.27 5.69 26.86
N THR A 173 -12.42 4.49 27.42
CA THR A 173 -13.73 3.81 27.46
C THR A 173 -14.72 4.55 28.35
N THR A 174 -14.30 5.09 29.49
CA THR A 174 -15.16 5.91 30.37
C THR A 174 -15.60 7.19 29.65
N THR A 175 -14.70 7.82 28.88
CA THR A 175 -15.06 9.00 28.06
C THR A 175 -16.10 8.66 27.00
N ILE A 176 -16.00 7.51 26.33
CA ILE A 176 -17.01 7.03 25.37
C ILE A 176 -18.35 6.82 26.06
N VAL A 177 -18.38 6.14 27.21
CA VAL A 177 -19.62 5.94 28.00
C VAL A 177 -20.23 7.28 28.39
N GLY A 178 -19.41 8.21 28.89
CA GLY A 178 -19.84 9.58 29.21
C GLY A 178 -20.41 10.32 28.00
N LYS A 179 -19.80 10.19 26.82
CA LYS A 179 -20.32 10.80 25.58
C LYS A 179 -21.68 10.24 25.21
N VAL A 180 -21.87 8.92 25.24
CA VAL A 180 -23.16 8.31 24.94
C VAL A 180 -24.22 8.80 25.92
N ASN A 181 -23.95 8.74 27.24
CA ASN A 181 -24.90 9.20 28.25
C ASN A 181 -25.24 10.69 28.11
N TYR A 182 -24.25 11.52 27.74
CA TYR A 182 -24.47 12.94 27.48
C TYR A 182 -25.35 13.16 26.24
N LEU A 183 -25.15 12.43 25.14
CA LEU A 183 -26.02 12.52 23.96
C LEU A 183 -27.47 12.11 24.26
N LEU A 184 -27.64 11.04 25.04
CA LEU A 184 -28.96 10.57 25.48
C LEU A 184 -29.64 11.58 26.41
N ASP A 185 -28.91 12.18 27.35
CA ASP A 185 -29.48 13.13 28.29
C ASP A 185 -29.69 14.54 27.69
N ARG A 186 -28.65 15.14 27.12
CA ARG A 186 -28.66 16.53 26.66
C ARG A 186 -29.45 16.72 25.37
N TYR A 187 -29.29 15.80 24.42
CA TYR A 187 -29.85 15.93 23.07
C TYR A 187 -31.01 14.97 22.81
N LYS A 188 -31.33 14.09 23.77
CA LYS A 188 -32.42 13.10 23.66
C LYS A 188 -32.30 12.26 22.39
N VAL A 189 -31.07 11.94 21.97
CA VAL A 189 -30.81 11.09 20.82
C VAL A 189 -31.36 9.69 21.10
N GLU A 190 -32.12 9.13 20.16
CA GLU A 190 -32.58 7.74 20.25
C GLU A 190 -31.36 6.80 20.29
N PRO A 191 -31.27 5.83 21.22
CA PRO A 191 -30.11 4.95 21.33
C PRO A 191 -29.79 4.17 20.05
N GLU A 192 -30.81 3.83 19.25
CA GLU A 192 -30.67 3.13 17.97
C GLU A 192 -29.92 3.96 16.92
N LYS A 193 -29.89 5.29 17.06
CA LYS A 193 -29.12 6.21 16.20
C LYS A 193 -27.65 6.33 16.61
N ILE A 194 -27.23 5.66 17.68
CA ILE A 194 -25.84 5.63 18.15
C ILE A 194 -25.24 4.25 17.88
N LEU A 195 -24.17 4.23 17.08
CA LEU A 195 -23.40 3.02 16.76
C LEU A 195 -22.01 3.09 17.41
N LEU A 196 -21.68 2.08 18.22
CA LEU A 196 -20.37 1.89 18.81
C LEU A 196 -19.64 0.75 18.10
N ILE A 197 -18.42 1.01 17.64
CA ILE A 197 -17.61 0.02 16.94
C ILE A 197 -16.35 -0.28 17.74
N SER A 198 -15.99 -1.56 17.85
CA SER A 198 -14.74 -1.99 18.47
C SER A 198 -14.10 -3.15 17.71
N PHE A 199 -12.84 -3.49 18.03
CA PHE A 199 -12.14 -4.59 17.37
C PHE A 199 -12.53 -5.97 17.93
N THR A 200 -12.87 -6.06 19.22
CA THR A 200 -13.11 -7.35 19.88
C THR A 200 -14.53 -7.45 20.43
N ASN A 201 -15.06 -8.69 20.46
CA ASN A 201 -16.35 -8.96 21.10
C ASN A 201 -16.32 -8.61 22.59
N LYS A 202 -15.19 -8.85 23.28
CA LYS A 202 -15.02 -8.49 24.69
C LYS A 202 -15.18 -6.98 24.93
N SER A 203 -14.60 -6.14 24.07
CA SER A 203 -14.74 -4.69 24.14
C SER A 203 -16.16 -4.22 23.84
N VAL A 204 -16.86 -4.87 22.89
CA VAL A 204 -18.26 -4.59 22.58
C VAL A 204 -19.15 -4.88 23.79
N GLU A 205 -19.04 -6.05 24.38
CA GLU A 205 -19.86 -6.44 25.54
C GLU A 205 -19.54 -5.59 26.77
N ALA A 206 -18.26 -5.23 26.98
CA ALA A 206 -17.87 -4.29 28.02
C ALA A 206 -18.52 -2.91 27.83
N LEU A 207 -18.56 -2.37 26.60
CA LEU A 207 -19.20 -1.08 26.31
C LEU A 207 -20.71 -1.14 26.55
N LYS A 208 -21.40 -2.20 26.08
CA LYS A 208 -22.84 -2.38 26.31
C LYS A 208 -23.18 -2.43 27.79
N ASN A 209 -22.46 -3.25 28.56
CA ASN A 209 -22.70 -3.41 29.99
C ASN A 209 -22.49 -2.10 30.77
N ARG A 210 -21.48 -1.31 30.37
CA ARG A 210 -21.16 -0.03 31.02
C ARG A 210 -22.16 1.08 30.69
N ILE A 211 -22.68 1.11 29.47
CA ILE A 211 -23.72 2.08 29.07
C ILE A 211 -25.08 1.69 29.64
N ASN A 212 -25.36 0.39 29.73
CA ASN A 212 -26.59 -0.17 30.31
C ASN A 212 -27.90 0.39 29.68
N VAL A 213 -27.89 0.57 28.36
CA VAL A 213 -29.06 1.00 27.57
C VAL A 213 -29.41 -0.13 26.61
N PRO A 214 -30.54 -0.85 26.78
CA PRO A 214 -30.84 -2.06 26.02
C PRO A 214 -30.85 -1.90 24.49
N THR A 215 -31.27 -0.74 23.98
CA THR A 215 -31.38 -0.48 22.54
C THR A 215 -30.12 0.10 21.91
N ILE A 216 -29.01 0.25 22.67
CA ILE A 216 -27.74 0.76 22.13
C ILE A 216 -27.11 -0.25 21.16
N THR A 217 -26.68 0.22 19.99
CA THR A 217 -26.00 -0.64 19.03
C THR A 217 -24.50 -0.59 19.24
N ALA A 218 -23.92 -1.72 19.68
CA ALA A 218 -22.47 -1.92 19.69
C ALA A 218 -22.09 -3.19 18.91
N ARG A 219 -21.08 -3.10 18.06
CA ARG A 219 -20.66 -4.15 17.11
C ARG A 219 -19.13 -4.19 16.95
N THR A 220 -18.62 -5.34 16.54
CA THR A 220 -17.30 -5.38 15.92
C THR A 220 -17.39 -4.94 14.47
N PHE A 221 -16.26 -4.53 13.87
CA PHE A 221 -16.20 -4.25 12.42
C PHE A 221 -16.75 -5.41 11.60
N HIS A 222 -16.31 -6.65 11.87
CA HIS A 222 -16.79 -7.84 11.18
C HIS A 222 -18.30 -8.06 11.34
N LYS A 223 -18.84 -7.90 12.56
CA LYS A 223 -20.27 -8.08 12.79
C LYS A 223 -21.11 -7.03 12.07
N LEU A 224 -20.65 -5.78 12.07
CA LEU A 224 -21.29 -4.69 11.32
C LEU A 224 -21.28 -4.97 9.81
N GLY A 225 -20.12 -5.34 9.26
CA GLY A 225 -19.99 -5.69 7.84
C GLY A 225 -20.90 -6.85 7.44
N LEU A 226 -20.94 -7.90 8.25
CA LEU A 226 -21.82 -9.05 8.03
C LEU A 226 -23.30 -8.66 8.07
N GLU A 227 -23.71 -7.80 9.00
CA GLU A 227 -25.08 -7.28 9.07
C GLU A 227 -25.44 -6.45 7.83
N ILE A 228 -24.55 -5.56 7.38
CA ILE A 228 -24.74 -4.75 6.16
C ILE A 228 -24.90 -5.64 4.93
N ILE A 229 -23.99 -6.61 4.72
CA ILE A 229 -24.07 -7.53 3.58
C ILE A 229 -25.35 -8.35 3.65
N SER A 230 -25.68 -8.88 4.84
CA SER A 230 -26.89 -9.68 5.03
C SER A 230 -28.17 -8.90 4.70
N GLN A 231 -28.22 -7.62 5.04
CA GLN A 231 -29.34 -6.75 4.73
C GLN A 231 -29.41 -6.41 3.24
N ALA A 232 -28.27 -6.07 2.63
CA ALA A 232 -28.19 -5.72 1.21
C ALA A 232 -28.54 -6.92 0.30
N GLU A 233 -28.02 -8.10 0.62
CA GLU A 233 -28.22 -9.32 -0.17
C GLU A 233 -29.45 -10.12 0.24
N LYS A 234 -30.13 -9.73 1.33
CA LYS A 234 -31.21 -10.48 1.99
C LYS A 234 -30.82 -11.92 2.36
N LYS A 235 -29.52 -12.20 2.45
CA LYS A 235 -28.94 -13.50 2.76
C LYS A 235 -27.64 -13.31 3.52
N LYS A 236 -27.48 -14.03 4.62
CA LYS A 236 -26.23 -14.02 5.38
C LYS A 236 -25.16 -14.84 4.64
N PRO A 237 -24.00 -14.27 4.27
CA PRO A 237 -22.96 -15.01 3.58
C PRO A 237 -22.31 -16.03 4.52
N SER A 238 -21.84 -17.14 3.95
CA SER A 238 -20.93 -18.06 4.63
C SER A 238 -19.55 -17.42 4.72
N ILE A 239 -18.94 -17.47 5.90
CA ILE A 239 -17.56 -17.01 6.09
C ILE A 239 -16.65 -18.20 5.81
N PHE A 240 -15.69 -18.01 4.91
CA PHE A 240 -14.68 -19.00 4.60
C PHE A 240 -13.76 -19.18 5.82
N SER A 241 -13.58 -20.40 6.31
CA SER A 241 -12.72 -20.65 7.47
C SER A 241 -11.27 -20.87 7.06
N ASP A 242 -10.34 -20.46 7.92
CA ASP A 242 -8.91 -20.68 7.69
C ASP A 242 -8.58 -22.18 7.54
N GLU A 243 -9.32 -23.05 8.22
CA GLU A 243 -9.21 -24.51 8.09
C GLU A 243 -9.52 -25.02 6.67
N GLN A 244 -10.34 -24.31 5.90
CA GLN A 244 -10.67 -24.63 4.51
C GLN A 244 -9.62 -24.10 3.52
N TYR A 245 -8.78 -23.15 3.94
CA TYR A 245 -7.83 -22.49 3.05
C TYR A 245 -6.72 -23.44 2.61
N LYS A 246 -6.09 -24.16 3.54
CA LYS A 246 -5.02 -25.11 3.22
C LYS A 246 -5.49 -26.22 2.27
N PRO A 247 -6.60 -26.94 2.53
CA PRO A 247 -7.14 -27.91 1.57
C PRO A 247 -7.43 -27.32 0.19
N LEU A 248 -7.94 -26.08 0.13
CA LEU A 248 -8.24 -25.40 -1.14
C LEU A 248 -6.97 -25.13 -1.95
N ILE A 249 -5.92 -24.58 -1.32
CA ILE A 249 -4.63 -24.32 -1.98
C ILE A 249 -4.00 -25.63 -2.47
N HIS A 250 -3.99 -26.67 -1.64
CA HIS A 250 -3.50 -27.99 -2.05
C HIS A 250 -4.28 -28.56 -3.23
N LYS A 251 -5.61 -28.41 -3.24
CA LYS A 251 -6.46 -28.84 -4.37
C LYS A 251 -6.12 -28.09 -5.65
N ILE A 252 -6.08 -26.75 -5.58
CA ILE A 252 -5.76 -25.89 -6.73
C ILE A 252 -4.37 -26.24 -7.27
N PHE A 253 -3.37 -26.35 -6.39
CA PHE A 253 -2.02 -26.73 -6.79
C PHE A 253 -2.01 -28.11 -7.47
N GLY A 254 -2.69 -29.10 -6.89
CA GLY A 254 -2.83 -30.44 -7.47
C GLY A 254 -3.55 -30.49 -8.82
N GLU A 255 -4.44 -29.53 -9.11
CA GLU A 255 -5.07 -29.36 -10.41
C GLU A 255 -4.13 -28.68 -11.42
N LEU A 256 -3.42 -27.62 -10.99
CA LEU A 256 -2.52 -26.86 -11.84
C LEU A 256 -1.30 -27.67 -12.29
N ILE A 257 -0.72 -28.52 -11.45
CA ILE A 257 0.42 -29.37 -11.84
C ILE A 257 0.10 -30.42 -12.93
N LYS A 258 -1.18 -30.57 -13.30
CA LYS A 258 -1.59 -31.42 -14.45
C LYS A 258 -1.41 -30.70 -15.78
N ASP A 259 -1.33 -29.37 -15.77
CA ASP A 259 -0.99 -28.58 -16.95
C ASP A 259 0.52 -28.62 -17.18
N SER A 260 0.95 -28.95 -18.40
CA SER A 260 2.37 -29.16 -18.71
C SER A 260 3.19 -27.88 -18.60
N ILE A 261 2.64 -26.74 -18.98
CA ILE A 261 3.32 -25.44 -18.93
C ILE A 261 3.50 -25.01 -17.46
N TYR A 262 2.48 -25.24 -16.64
CA TYR A 262 2.59 -24.99 -15.21
C TYR A 262 3.60 -25.93 -14.53
N LEU A 263 3.58 -27.22 -14.90
CA LEU A 263 4.50 -28.22 -14.36
C LEU A 263 5.95 -27.88 -14.67
N GLU A 264 6.25 -27.48 -15.90
CA GLU A 264 7.59 -27.02 -16.32
C GLU A 264 8.08 -25.87 -15.43
N LYS A 265 7.23 -24.86 -15.20
CA LYS A 265 7.57 -23.71 -14.34
C LYS A 265 7.80 -24.11 -12.89
N ILE A 266 7.01 -25.04 -12.35
CA ILE A 266 7.18 -25.55 -10.99
C ILE A 266 8.48 -26.34 -10.87
N ASN A 267 8.79 -27.21 -11.84
CA ASN A 267 10.06 -27.94 -11.86
C ASN A 267 11.24 -26.97 -11.93
N LEU A 268 11.20 -26.00 -12.86
CA LEU A 268 12.22 -24.95 -12.97
C LEU A 268 12.38 -24.19 -11.65
N PHE A 269 11.28 -23.78 -11.02
CA PHE A 269 11.33 -23.06 -9.75
C PHE A 269 11.97 -23.91 -8.65
N LEU A 270 11.56 -25.17 -8.48
CA LEU A 270 12.06 -26.05 -7.43
C LEU A 270 13.53 -26.43 -7.64
N ILE A 271 13.96 -26.61 -8.89
CA ILE A 271 15.34 -26.98 -9.23
C ILE A 271 16.27 -25.77 -9.09
N ASP A 272 15.86 -24.60 -9.61
CA ASP A 272 16.79 -23.48 -9.83
C ASP A 272 16.56 -22.23 -8.99
N PHE A 273 15.34 -21.99 -8.49
CA PHE A 273 14.96 -20.71 -7.89
C PHE A 273 14.47 -20.79 -6.44
N LEU A 274 14.14 -21.98 -5.94
CA LEU A 274 13.63 -22.16 -4.58
C LEU A 274 14.67 -21.73 -3.53
N LYS A 275 15.94 -22.02 -3.80
CA LYS A 275 17.04 -21.72 -2.89
C LYS A 275 17.68 -20.40 -3.33
N PRO A 276 17.98 -19.48 -2.40
CA PRO A 276 18.72 -18.27 -2.73
C PRO A 276 20.03 -18.66 -3.42
N ILE A 277 20.41 -17.92 -4.45
CA ILE A 277 21.71 -18.11 -5.09
C ILE A 277 22.71 -17.22 -4.35
N LYS A 278 23.78 -17.83 -3.84
CA LYS A 278 24.97 -17.16 -3.32
C LYS A 278 26.21 -17.82 -3.90
N TYR A 279 27.17 -17.00 -4.29
CA TYR A 279 28.43 -17.44 -4.85
C TYR A 279 29.50 -17.52 -3.76
N GLU A 280 30.61 -18.19 -4.07
CA GLU A 280 31.72 -18.34 -3.13
C GLU A 280 32.24 -16.98 -2.65
N GLU A 281 32.25 -15.95 -3.49
CA GLU A 281 32.71 -14.61 -3.10
C GLU A 281 31.82 -13.91 -2.06
N ASP A 282 30.59 -14.40 -1.83
CA ASP A 282 29.68 -13.84 -0.83
C ASP A 282 30.04 -14.27 0.61
N PHE A 283 31.08 -15.08 0.79
CA PHE A 283 31.47 -15.67 2.08
C PHE A 283 32.91 -15.32 2.45
N GLU A 284 33.17 -15.10 3.74
CA GLU A 284 34.51 -14.74 4.22
C GLU A 284 35.46 -15.94 4.17
N ASN A 285 34.94 -17.14 4.39
CA ASN A 285 35.71 -18.37 4.43
C ASN A 285 34.93 -19.58 3.89
N LYS A 286 35.68 -20.63 3.51
CA LYS A 286 35.12 -21.88 2.98
C LYS A 286 34.17 -22.58 3.96
N GLY A 287 34.40 -22.44 5.26
CA GLY A 287 33.58 -23.05 6.31
C GLY A 287 32.16 -22.50 6.28
N GLU A 288 32.01 -21.18 6.19
CA GLU A 288 30.72 -20.50 6.07
C GLU A 288 29.99 -20.90 4.79
N TYR A 289 30.69 -20.99 3.66
CA TYR A 289 30.08 -21.43 2.40
C TYR A 289 29.53 -22.86 2.52
N ILE A 290 30.32 -23.80 3.06
CA ILE A 290 29.88 -25.18 3.28
C ILE A 290 28.69 -25.23 4.24
N GLN A 291 28.70 -24.42 5.30
CA GLN A 291 27.59 -24.37 6.26
C GLN A 291 26.33 -23.84 5.58
N TYR A 292 26.44 -22.80 4.75
CA TYR A 292 25.33 -22.29 3.95
C TYR A 292 24.74 -23.36 3.03
N LEU A 293 25.57 -24.13 2.33
CA LEU A 293 25.10 -25.22 1.46
C LEU A 293 24.30 -26.26 2.25
N LYS A 294 24.75 -26.60 3.46
CA LYS A 294 24.04 -27.52 4.38
C LYS A 294 22.72 -26.94 4.87
N ASP A 295 22.74 -25.68 5.33
CA ASP A 295 21.55 -25.00 5.89
C ASP A 295 20.46 -24.81 4.83
N LYS A 296 20.85 -24.56 3.58
CA LYS A 296 19.93 -24.47 2.44
C LYS A 296 19.63 -25.81 1.77
N ASN A 297 20.13 -26.91 2.33
CA ASN A 297 19.88 -28.27 1.87
C ASN A 297 20.26 -28.48 0.38
N PHE A 298 21.38 -27.91 -0.10
CA PHE A 298 21.86 -28.18 -1.45
C PHE A 298 22.30 -29.64 -1.56
N ARG A 299 21.51 -30.43 -2.30
CA ARG A 299 21.69 -31.86 -2.51
C ARG A 299 21.25 -32.21 -3.92
N THR A 300 21.87 -33.24 -4.49
CA THR A 300 21.53 -33.72 -5.83
C THR A 300 20.24 -34.56 -5.81
N TYR A 301 19.56 -34.63 -6.95
CA TYR A 301 18.38 -35.48 -7.11
C TYR A 301 18.71 -36.98 -7.32
N GLN A 302 19.99 -37.33 -7.49
CA GLN A 302 20.45 -38.71 -7.64
C GLN A 302 20.52 -39.43 -6.27
N GLN A 303 19.69 -40.46 -6.07
CA GLN A 303 19.61 -41.21 -4.80
C GLN A 303 20.52 -42.45 -4.69
N GLN A 304 21.68 -42.49 -5.38
CA GLN A 304 22.45 -43.75 -5.50
C GLN A 304 23.12 -44.26 -4.21
N THR A 305 23.14 -43.49 -3.12
CA THR A 305 23.69 -43.95 -1.83
C THR A 305 22.77 -43.56 -0.66
N GLU A 306 22.73 -44.40 0.38
CA GLU A 306 21.99 -44.14 1.64
C GLU A 306 22.42 -42.81 2.32
N GLN A 307 23.57 -42.28 1.93
CA GLN A 307 24.01 -40.92 2.19
C GLN A 307 23.82 -40.11 0.90
N HIS A 308 22.97 -39.09 0.92
CA HIS A 308 22.82 -38.19 -0.23
C HIS A 308 24.17 -37.55 -0.57
N GLU A 309 24.47 -37.42 -1.86
CA GLU A 309 25.70 -36.80 -2.35
C GLU A 309 25.77 -35.33 -1.90
N ILE A 310 26.72 -35.03 -1.01
CA ILE A 310 26.99 -33.65 -0.56
C ILE A 310 28.04 -33.07 -1.49
N VAL A 311 27.59 -32.23 -2.41
CA VAL A 311 28.42 -31.45 -3.34
C VAL A 311 29.15 -30.30 -2.64
N LYS A 312 30.28 -29.88 -3.21
CA LYS A 312 31.16 -28.85 -2.63
C LYS A 312 30.77 -27.43 -3.04
N SER A 313 29.99 -27.28 -4.10
CA SER A 313 29.49 -26.00 -4.58
C SER A 313 28.04 -26.09 -5.08
N MET A 314 27.36 -24.95 -5.12
CA MET A 314 26.04 -24.83 -5.74
C MET A 314 26.10 -25.18 -7.23
N GLU A 315 27.18 -24.80 -7.91
CA GLU A 315 27.36 -24.99 -9.36
C GLU A 315 27.55 -26.48 -9.68
N GLU A 316 28.32 -27.21 -8.88
CA GLU A 316 28.41 -28.68 -8.96
C GLU A 316 27.05 -29.35 -8.70
N CYS A 317 26.26 -28.87 -7.73
CA CYS A 317 24.91 -29.39 -7.50
C CYS A 317 24.04 -29.27 -8.76
N LYS A 318 24.13 -28.13 -9.43
CA LYS A 318 23.41 -27.80 -10.65
C LYS A 318 23.88 -28.65 -11.83
N ILE A 319 25.18 -28.87 -11.99
CA ILE A 319 25.75 -29.78 -12.99
C ILE A 319 25.31 -31.23 -12.74
N ALA A 320 25.40 -31.70 -11.50
CA ALA A 320 24.96 -33.03 -11.09
C ALA A 320 23.48 -33.26 -11.44
N ASN A 321 22.62 -32.30 -11.11
CA ASN A 321 21.20 -32.33 -11.45
C ASN A 321 20.97 -32.31 -12.97
N PHE A 322 21.72 -31.51 -13.73
CA PHE A 322 21.66 -31.50 -15.19
C PHE A 322 22.01 -32.87 -15.77
N LEU A 323 23.12 -33.49 -15.34
CA LEU A 323 23.52 -34.83 -15.79
C LEU A 323 22.44 -35.87 -15.43
N PHE A 324 21.94 -35.84 -14.20
CA PHE A 324 20.89 -36.73 -13.72
C PHE A 324 19.60 -36.61 -14.55
N PHE A 325 19.06 -35.39 -14.72
CA PHE A 325 17.83 -35.16 -15.49
C PHE A 325 17.99 -35.42 -16.98
N ASN A 326 19.22 -35.47 -17.50
CA ASN A 326 19.53 -35.91 -18.86
C ASN A 326 19.88 -37.40 -18.97
N ARG A 327 19.69 -38.18 -17.90
CA ARG A 327 19.99 -39.61 -17.80
C ARG A 327 21.45 -39.95 -18.14
N VAL A 328 22.37 -39.03 -17.84
CA VAL A 328 23.81 -39.26 -17.97
C VAL A 328 24.29 -39.96 -16.70
N ASN A 329 24.89 -41.15 -16.86
CA ASN A 329 25.43 -41.88 -15.72
C ASN A 329 26.75 -41.26 -15.27
N TYR A 330 26.72 -40.61 -14.11
CA TYR A 330 27.89 -39.97 -13.52
C TYR A 330 28.18 -40.52 -12.11
N LYS A 331 29.43 -40.34 -11.67
CA LYS A 331 29.89 -40.54 -10.29
C LYS A 331 30.66 -39.30 -9.85
N TYR A 332 30.22 -38.66 -8.77
CA TYR A 332 30.89 -37.49 -8.20
C TYR A 332 32.14 -37.88 -7.41
N GLU A 333 33.24 -37.13 -7.58
CA GLU A 333 34.52 -37.32 -6.88
C GLU A 333 35.03 -38.78 -6.83
N LYS A 334 34.73 -39.56 -7.87
CA LYS A 334 35.27 -40.90 -8.06
C LYS A 334 36.78 -40.75 -8.24
N SER A 335 37.56 -41.58 -7.53
CA SER A 335 38.99 -41.66 -7.74
C SER A 335 39.29 -41.92 -9.21
N TYR A 336 40.23 -41.14 -9.76
CA TYR A 336 40.76 -41.33 -11.10
C TYR A 336 41.31 -42.75 -11.27
N GLU A 337 41.27 -43.26 -12.49
CA GLU A 337 41.52 -44.68 -12.75
C GLU A 337 42.98 -45.10 -12.58
N HIS A 338 43.91 -44.17 -12.77
CA HIS A 338 45.33 -44.38 -12.51
C HIS A 338 45.71 -43.90 -11.10
N ASP A 339 46.55 -44.66 -10.39
CA ASP A 339 47.07 -44.27 -9.08
C ASP A 339 48.13 -43.18 -9.23
N LEU A 340 47.77 -41.97 -8.80
CA LEU A 340 48.59 -40.77 -8.87
C LEU A 340 48.99 -40.27 -7.47
N ALA A 341 48.55 -40.97 -6.41
CA ALA A 341 48.87 -40.59 -5.05
C ALA A 341 50.37 -40.76 -4.79
N ASN A 342 50.97 -39.77 -4.13
CA ASN A 342 52.38 -39.80 -3.74
C ASN A 342 52.58 -39.06 -2.41
N MET A 343 53.83 -38.91 -1.97
CA MET A 343 54.14 -38.22 -0.70
C MET A 343 53.66 -36.76 -0.67
N GLN A 344 53.43 -36.14 -1.84
CA GLN A 344 53.08 -34.73 -1.99
C GLN A 344 51.60 -34.52 -2.36
N TYR A 345 50.97 -35.44 -3.08
CA TYR A 345 49.61 -35.31 -3.59
C TYR A 345 48.72 -36.50 -3.22
N ARG A 346 47.46 -36.22 -2.88
CA ARG A 346 46.42 -37.25 -2.74
C ARG A 346 45.99 -37.77 -4.11
N GLN A 347 45.30 -38.92 -4.11
CA GLN A 347 44.71 -39.47 -5.31
C GLN A 347 43.82 -38.44 -6.02
N TYR A 348 44.03 -38.29 -7.33
CA TYR A 348 43.25 -37.39 -8.16
C TYR A 348 41.79 -37.82 -8.19
N LYS A 349 40.89 -36.85 -8.06
CA LYS A 349 39.44 -37.02 -8.08
C LYS A 349 38.85 -35.89 -8.92
N PRO A 350 38.51 -36.14 -10.20
CA PRO A 350 37.73 -35.19 -10.96
C PRO A 350 36.35 -35.02 -10.34
N ASP A 351 35.74 -33.84 -10.54
CA ASP A 351 34.44 -33.53 -9.94
C ASP A 351 33.39 -34.55 -10.40
N PHE A 352 33.36 -34.90 -11.69
CA PHE A 352 32.49 -35.93 -12.21
C PHE A 352 33.24 -36.91 -13.12
N THR A 353 32.97 -38.21 -12.94
CA THR A 353 33.30 -39.24 -13.91
C THR A 353 32.02 -39.68 -14.60
N ILE A 354 31.92 -39.48 -15.91
CA ILE A 354 30.75 -39.82 -16.72
C ILE A 354 31.07 -41.08 -17.53
N SER A 355 30.08 -41.97 -17.65
CA SER A 355 30.23 -43.20 -18.41
C SER A 355 29.00 -43.51 -19.27
N GLN A 356 29.20 -43.80 -20.55
CA GLN A 356 28.13 -44.19 -21.48
C GLN A 356 28.72 -45.04 -22.61
N ASN A 357 28.09 -46.18 -22.93
CA ASN A 357 28.47 -47.06 -24.05
C ASN A 357 29.99 -47.33 -24.15
N GLU A 358 30.58 -47.78 -23.03
CA GLU A 358 32.03 -48.06 -22.88
C GLU A 358 32.96 -46.84 -22.85
N SER A 359 32.49 -45.65 -23.26
CA SER A 359 33.24 -44.40 -23.09
C SER A 359 33.22 -43.94 -21.64
N VAL A 360 34.38 -43.53 -21.14
CA VAL A 360 34.56 -42.86 -19.85
C VAL A 360 35.16 -41.50 -20.12
N ILE A 361 34.50 -40.47 -19.62
CA ILE A 361 34.99 -39.09 -19.69
C ILE A 361 35.00 -38.47 -18.31
N TYR A 362 35.84 -37.47 -18.12
CA TYR A 362 35.99 -36.77 -16.87
C TYR A 362 35.57 -35.31 -17.05
N LEU A 363 34.93 -34.73 -16.03
CA LEU A 363 34.50 -33.35 -16.02
C LEU A 363 35.03 -32.66 -14.77
N GLU A 364 35.72 -31.55 -14.98
CA GLU A 364 36.13 -30.60 -13.94
C GLU A 364 35.30 -29.32 -14.06
N HIS A 365 34.86 -28.81 -12.91
CA HIS A 365 34.20 -27.52 -12.79
C HIS A 365 35.11 -26.55 -12.03
N PHE A 366 35.64 -25.56 -12.74
CA PHE A 366 36.60 -24.62 -12.17
C PHE A 366 35.91 -23.34 -11.69
N ALA A 367 36.12 -23.03 -10.41
CA ALA A 367 35.70 -21.80 -9.76
C ALA A 367 36.61 -20.62 -10.16
N VAL A 368 36.57 -20.24 -11.44
CA VAL A 368 37.36 -19.14 -12.02
C VAL A 368 36.51 -18.15 -12.80
N SER A 369 36.91 -16.88 -12.76
CA SER A 369 36.40 -15.84 -13.64
C SER A 369 37.08 -15.86 -15.02
N ARG A 370 36.57 -15.06 -15.98
CA ARG A 370 37.20 -14.89 -17.30
C ARG A 370 38.65 -14.40 -17.23
N ASP A 371 38.98 -13.64 -16.20
CA ASP A 371 40.32 -13.08 -15.97
C ASP A 371 41.20 -14.00 -15.12
N ASN A 372 40.82 -15.27 -14.99
CA ASN A 372 41.48 -16.29 -14.16
C ASN A 372 41.56 -15.87 -12.68
N GLN A 373 40.59 -15.12 -12.18
CA GLN A 373 40.47 -14.84 -10.74
C GLN A 373 39.75 -15.99 -10.05
N VAL A 374 40.13 -16.27 -8.80
CA VAL A 374 39.52 -17.30 -7.95
C VAL A 374 38.87 -16.64 -6.72
N PRO A 375 37.94 -17.32 -6.03
CA PRO A 375 37.37 -16.82 -4.78
C PRO A 375 38.43 -16.44 -3.74
N HIS A 376 38.25 -15.31 -3.06
CA HIS A 376 39.25 -14.76 -2.14
C HIS A 376 39.63 -15.72 -1.00
N PHE A 377 38.66 -16.49 -0.48
CA PHE A 377 38.91 -17.43 0.60
C PHE A 377 39.73 -18.67 0.20
N PHE A 378 40.11 -18.82 -1.08
CA PHE A 378 40.99 -19.92 -1.52
C PHE A 378 42.41 -19.76 -0.96
N ALA A 379 42.78 -18.54 -0.55
CA ALA A 379 44.01 -18.27 0.17
C ALA A 379 43.96 -18.85 1.59
N ASN A 380 44.96 -19.67 1.91
CA ASN A 380 45.15 -20.17 3.28
C ASN A 380 45.70 -19.05 4.19
N GLU A 381 45.64 -19.23 5.51
CA GLU A 381 46.06 -18.21 6.50
C GLU A 381 47.49 -17.66 6.27
N ASN A 382 48.39 -18.47 5.71
CA ASN A 382 49.78 -18.11 5.44
C ASN A 382 50.12 -18.00 3.94
N GLU A 383 49.11 -17.77 3.10
CA GLU A 383 49.24 -17.71 1.64
C GLU A 383 48.63 -16.38 1.13
N SER A 384 49.35 -15.66 0.27
CA SER A 384 48.79 -14.50 -0.40
C SER A 384 47.74 -14.89 -1.45
N TYR A 385 46.86 -13.97 -1.81
CA TYR A 385 45.85 -14.21 -2.85
C TYR A 385 46.47 -14.65 -4.18
N GLU A 386 47.55 -14.03 -4.62
CA GLU A 386 48.22 -14.40 -5.88
C GLU A 386 48.88 -15.78 -5.81
N GLU A 387 49.40 -16.20 -4.65
CA GLU A 387 49.90 -17.56 -4.46
C GLU A 387 48.77 -18.59 -4.52
N ALA A 388 47.63 -18.29 -3.89
CA ALA A 388 46.45 -19.15 -3.92
C ALA A 388 45.86 -19.28 -5.33
N ARG A 389 45.76 -18.16 -6.05
CA ARG A 389 45.36 -18.10 -7.45
C ARG A 389 46.32 -18.93 -8.31
N LYS A 390 47.63 -18.74 -8.16
CA LYS A 390 48.64 -19.50 -8.90
C LYS A 390 48.53 -21.00 -8.59
N ARG A 391 48.42 -21.39 -7.32
CA ARG A 391 48.25 -22.79 -6.88
C ARG A 391 47.01 -23.43 -7.52
N TYR A 392 45.90 -22.69 -7.60
CA TYR A 392 44.68 -23.18 -8.24
C TYR A 392 44.84 -23.35 -9.75
N LEU A 393 45.41 -22.36 -10.45
CA LEU A 393 45.68 -22.43 -11.89
C LEU A 393 46.68 -23.55 -12.23
N ASP A 394 47.68 -23.78 -11.39
CA ASP A 394 48.63 -24.88 -11.55
C ASP A 394 47.94 -26.23 -11.34
N LYS A 395 46.96 -26.34 -10.41
CA LYS A 395 46.11 -27.54 -10.29
C LYS A 395 45.30 -27.80 -11.57
N MET A 396 44.74 -26.76 -12.20
CA MET A 396 44.01 -26.90 -13.47
C MET A 396 44.91 -27.42 -14.59
N LYS A 397 46.12 -26.84 -14.73
CA LYS A 397 47.11 -27.30 -15.71
C LYS A 397 47.53 -28.74 -15.45
N TRP A 398 47.75 -29.10 -14.19
CA TRP A 398 48.10 -30.44 -13.79
C TRP A 398 47.00 -31.44 -14.16
N ALA A 399 45.72 -31.12 -13.91
CA ALA A 399 44.61 -31.97 -14.34
C ALA A 399 44.64 -32.21 -15.86
N ARG A 400 44.77 -31.14 -16.67
CA ARG A 400 44.90 -31.25 -18.13
C ARG A 400 46.06 -32.16 -18.56
N GLN A 401 47.24 -31.97 -17.96
CA GLN A 401 48.44 -32.77 -18.25
C GLN A 401 48.26 -34.25 -17.89
N ILE A 402 47.59 -34.54 -16.78
CA ILE A 402 47.27 -35.92 -16.40
C ILE A 402 46.44 -36.58 -17.50
N HIS A 403 45.34 -35.94 -17.93
CA HIS A 403 44.49 -36.53 -18.96
C HIS A 403 45.20 -36.66 -20.31
N GLU A 404 46.04 -35.70 -20.68
CA GLU A 404 46.90 -35.80 -21.87
C GLU A 404 47.91 -36.97 -21.78
N SER A 405 48.52 -37.17 -20.60
CA SER A 405 49.53 -38.22 -20.40
C SER A 405 48.99 -39.65 -20.39
N TYR A 406 47.73 -39.82 -20.00
CA TYR A 406 47.04 -41.11 -19.92
C TYR A 406 46.04 -41.33 -21.06
N ASP A 407 45.98 -40.39 -22.03
CA ASP A 407 45.07 -40.44 -23.18
C ASP A 407 43.59 -40.58 -22.79
N THR A 408 43.18 -39.86 -21.75
CA THR A 408 41.80 -39.83 -21.26
C THR A 408 41.13 -38.51 -21.63
N THR A 409 39.79 -38.53 -21.73
CA THR A 409 39.03 -37.35 -22.15
C THR A 409 38.63 -36.49 -20.95
N LEU A 410 39.08 -35.23 -20.94
CA LEU A 410 38.68 -34.19 -19.99
C LEU A 410 37.76 -33.16 -20.66
N ILE A 411 36.59 -32.94 -20.07
CA ILE A 411 35.74 -31.78 -20.31
C ILE A 411 35.92 -30.81 -19.15
N GLU A 412 35.87 -29.52 -19.47
CA GLU A 412 35.97 -28.46 -18.47
C GLU A 412 34.70 -27.60 -18.52
N SER A 413 34.35 -27.07 -17.36
CA SER A 413 33.33 -26.04 -17.21
C SER A 413 33.79 -25.01 -16.18
N TYR A 414 33.20 -23.83 -16.20
CA TYR A 414 33.72 -22.70 -15.44
C TYR A 414 32.62 -21.88 -14.75
N SER A 415 32.92 -21.33 -13.57
CA SER A 415 31.97 -20.49 -12.83
C SER A 415 31.53 -19.24 -13.62
N TYR A 416 32.40 -18.66 -14.46
CA TYR A 416 31.97 -17.55 -15.32
C TYR A 416 30.87 -17.95 -16.32
N GLU A 417 30.84 -19.20 -16.79
CA GLU A 417 29.79 -19.67 -17.70
C GLU A 417 28.43 -19.73 -16.99
N MET A 418 28.43 -20.05 -15.69
CA MET A 418 27.21 -20.04 -14.87
C MET A 418 26.66 -18.62 -14.72
N ARG A 419 27.54 -17.66 -14.45
CA ARG A 419 27.18 -16.23 -14.29
C ARG A 419 26.63 -15.61 -15.56
N GLU A 420 27.12 -16.09 -16.70
CA GLU A 420 26.71 -15.61 -18.02
C GLU A 420 25.53 -16.38 -18.61
N GLY A 421 25.07 -17.43 -17.93
CA GLY A 421 23.92 -18.23 -18.36
C GLY A 421 24.21 -19.17 -19.53
N ILE A 422 25.49 -19.45 -19.83
CA ILE A 422 25.92 -20.29 -20.96
C ILE A 422 26.44 -21.67 -20.54
N LEU A 423 26.59 -21.93 -19.23
CA LEU A 423 27.15 -23.17 -18.69
C LEU A 423 26.52 -24.43 -19.27
N PHE A 424 25.18 -24.52 -19.25
CA PHE A 424 24.50 -25.75 -19.66
C PHE A 424 24.45 -25.94 -21.18
N GLU A 425 24.47 -24.85 -21.95
CA GLU A 425 24.61 -24.91 -23.41
C GLU A 425 26.00 -25.43 -23.79
N ASN A 426 27.05 -24.87 -23.17
CA ASN A 426 28.43 -25.32 -23.38
C ASN A 426 28.62 -26.77 -22.92
N LEU A 427 28.10 -27.13 -21.75
CA LEU A 427 28.19 -28.49 -21.23
C LEU A 427 27.48 -29.49 -22.14
N GLN A 428 26.29 -29.16 -22.66
CA GLN A 428 25.59 -30.00 -23.65
C GLN A 428 26.43 -30.21 -24.91
N ASN A 429 27.01 -29.14 -25.45
CA ASN A 429 27.85 -29.21 -26.64
C ASN A 429 29.11 -30.06 -26.41
N ASN A 430 29.80 -29.84 -25.27
CA ASN A 430 31.00 -30.59 -24.92
C ASN A 430 30.69 -32.08 -24.71
N LEU A 431 29.58 -32.42 -24.04
CA LEU A 431 29.15 -33.81 -23.87
C LEU A 431 28.87 -34.47 -25.22
N ALA A 432 28.13 -33.80 -26.11
CA ALA A 432 27.80 -34.31 -27.43
C ALA A 432 29.04 -34.52 -28.32
N GLN A 433 30.00 -33.58 -28.29
CA GLN A 433 31.27 -33.70 -29.02
C GLN A 433 32.10 -34.91 -28.56
N ASN A 434 31.97 -35.30 -27.30
CA ASN A 434 32.64 -36.45 -26.71
C ASN A 434 31.76 -37.71 -26.69
N GLY A 435 30.74 -37.76 -27.56
CA GLY A 435 29.92 -38.96 -27.78
C GLY A 435 28.89 -39.28 -26.69
N ILE A 436 28.67 -38.38 -25.73
CA ILE A 436 27.65 -38.55 -24.70
C ILE A 436 26.30 -38.04 -25.21
N LEU A 437 25.36 -38.96 -25.38
CA LEU A 437 24.00 -38.67 -25.76
C LEU A 437 23.17 -38.29 -24.53
N LEU A 438 22.53 -37.13 -24.60
CA LEU A 438 21.56 -36.68 -23.60
C LEU A 438 20.18 -37.26 -23.91
N ASN A 439 19.52 -37.79 -22.89
CA ASN A 439 18.14 -38.24 -22.97
C ASN A 439 17.31 -37.56 -21.86
N PRO A 440 16.84 -36.31 -22.10
CA PRO A 440 16.12 -35.53 -21.10
C PRO A 440 14.90 -36.25 -20.54
N MET A 441 14.73 -36.21 -19.22
CA MET A 441 13.49 -36.60 -18.55
C MET A 441 12.34 -35.66 -18.95
N SER A 442 11.14 -36.21 -19.11
CA SER A 442 9.93 -35.41 -19.24
C SER A 442 9.65 -34.61 -17.95
N GLU A 443 8.81 -33.57 -18.05
CA GLU A 443 8.43 -32.80 -16.87
C GLU A 443 7.71 -33.64 -15.80
N GLU A 444 6.94 -34.65 -16.21
CA GLU A 444 6.30 -35.60 -15.29
C GLU A 444 7.33 -36.49 -14.58
N GLU A 445 8.36 -36.94 -15.30
CA GLU A 445 9.44 -37.74 -14.72
C GLU A 445 10.26 -36.91 -13.71
N LYS A 446 10.65 -35.69 -14.07
CA LYS A 446 11.33 -34.75 -13.16
C LYS A 446 10.51 -34.52 -11.90
N TRP A 447 9.22 -34.25 -12.07
CA TRP A 447 8.31 -34.01 -10.96
C TRP A 447 8.17 -35.22 -10.03
N ASN A 448 8.10 -36.43 -10.58
CA ASN A 448 8.05 -37.65 -9.77
C ASN A 448 9.33 -37.84 -8.93
N VAL A 449 10.50 -37.48 -9.47
CA VAL A 449 11.75 -37.46 -8.70
C VAL A 449 11.68 -36.41 -7.60
N ILE A 450 11.37 -35.15 -7.95
CA ILE A 450 11.33 -34.02 -7.00
C ILE A 450 10.33 -34.31 -5.87
N ARG A 451 9.14 -34.82 -6.18
CA ARG A 451 8.13 -35.18 -5.19
C ARG A 451 8.63 -36.22 -4.18
N ARG A 452 9.48 -37.15 -4.61
CA ARG A 452 10.06 -38.19 -3.76
C ARG A 452 11.24 -37.69 -2.91
N THR A 453 12.08 -36.82 -3.48
CA THR A 453 13.36 -36.43 -2.86
C THR A 453 13.26 -35.10 -2.08
N ALA A 454 12.31 -34.25 -2.44
CA ALA A 454 12.19 -32.87 -1.97
C ALA A 454 10.76 -32.56 -1.49
N SER A 455 10.15 -33.48 -0.75
CA SER A 455 8.77 -33.34 -0.26
C SER A 455 8.61 -32.19 0.73
N GLU A 456 9.63 -31.92 1.55
CA GLU A 456 9.62 -30.80 2.51
C GLU A 456 9.75 -29.45 1.80
N GLU A 457 10.50 -29.37 0.71
CA GLU A 457 10.58 -28.19 -0.15
C GLU A 457 9.22 -27.86 -0.79
N ILE A 458 8.51 -28.86 -1.31
CA ILE A 458 7.16 -28.67 -1.88
C ILE A 458 6.19 -28.21 -0.79
N LYS A 459 6.24 -28.82 0.39
CA LYS A 459 5.41 -28.41 1.52
C LYS A 459 5.70 -26.98 1.95
N SER A 460 6.97 -26.59 2.00
CA SER A 460 7.41 -25.23 2.34
C SER A 460 6.92 -24.20 1.32
N LEU A 461 6.93 -24.54 0.03
CA LEU A 461 6.34 -23.69 -1.02
C LEU A 461 4.84 -23.49 -0.82
N LEU A 462 4.10 -24.56 -0.51
CA LEU A 462 2.66 -24.45 -0.26
C LEU A 462 2.37 -23.65 1.00
N ASP A 463 3.16 -23.83 2.06
CA ASP A 463 3.03 -23.05 3.28
C ASP A 463 3.34 -21.55 3.03
N LEU A 464 4.33 -21.23 2.18
CA LEU A 464 4.63 -19.85 1.76
C LEU A 464 3.46 -19.18 1.02
N ILE A 465 2.71 -19.91 0.20
CA ILE A 465 1.53 -19.37 -0.50
C ILE A 465 0.40 -19.03 0.48
N MET A 466 0.40 -19.63 1.67
CA MET A 466 -0.64 -19.45 2.68
C MET A 466 -0.34 -18.37 3.71
N THR A 467 0.91 -17.88 3.75
CA THR A 467 1.33 -16.73 4.59
C THR A 467 1.21 -15.43 3.83
#